data_AF-A0A4P7S4I4-F1
#
_entry.id   AF-A0A4P7S4I4-F1
#
_cell.length_a   1.000
_cell.length_b   1.000
_cell.length_c   1.000
_cell.angle_alpha   90.00
_cell.angle_beta   90.00
_cell.angle_gamma   90.00
#
_symmetry.space_group_name_H-M   'P 1'
#
loop_
_entity.id
_entity.type
_entity.pdbx_description
1 polymer ?
#
loop_
_entity_poly.entity_id
_entity_poly.type
_entity_poly.pdbx_seq_one_letter_code
_entity_poly.pdbx_strand_id
1 'polypeptide(L)'
;MSHADMLIWNTAVVVSFMTGDCRIAVPHGAKVLNWGAARAGFREMGLPDLAEFVRLFVLELAYRADLNGRDREANSASLLRIADLKQSFQSVEAKVDFAYEFDRMVARLHELR
;
A
#
# COMPACT_ATOMS: atom_id res chain seq x y z
N MET A 1 -0.53 -15.69 13.20
CA MET A 1 -0.06 -15.20 11.89
C MET A 1 1.41 -14.87 12.04
N SER A 2 2.29 -15.42 11.21
CA SER A 2 3.73 -15.14 11.33
C SER A 2 4.09 -13.72 10.87
N HIS A 3 5.32 -13.28 11.11
CA HIS A 3 5.80 -12.00 10.61
C HIS A 3 5.75 -11.91 9.08
N ALA A 4 6.21 -12.96 8.38
CA ALA A 4 6.14 -13.05 6.94
C ALA A 4 4.70 -12.99 6.40
N ASP A 5 3.74 -13.68 7.04
CA ASP A 5 2.33 -13.63 6.63
C ASP A 5 1.75 -12.21 6.79
N MET A 6 2.16 -11.49 7.84
CA MET A 6 1.77 -10.09 8.04
C MET A 6 2.28 -9.19 6.92
N LEU A 7 3.54 -9.33 6.50
CA LEU A 7 4.10 -8.56 5.39
C LEU A 7 3.34 -8.85 4.09
N ILE A 8 3.26 -10.13 3.72
CA ILE A 8 2.60 -10.60 2.49
C ILE A 8 1.17 -10.09 2.42
N TRP A 9 0.37 -10.32 3.47
CA TRP A 9 -1.04 -9.94 3.47
C TRP A 9 -1.25 -8.43 3.38
N ASN A 10 -0.55 -7.65 4.21
CA ASN A 10 -0.78 -6.20 4.25
C ASN A 10 -0.29 -5.53 2.96
N THR A 11 0.78 -6.01 2.34
CA THR A 11 1.24 -5.53 1.04
C THR A 11 0.27 -5.89 -0.08
N ALA A 12 -0.26 -7.13 -0.10
CA ALA A 12 -1.27 -7.54 -1.08
C ALA A 12 -2.50 -6.63 -1.06
N VAL A 13 -3.02 -6.32 0.14
CA VAL A 13 -4.19 -5.44 0.28
C VAL A 13 -3.90 -4.05 -0.27
N VAL A 14 -2.72 -3.47 -0.02
CA VAL A 14 -2.37 -2.16 -0.58
C VAL A 14 -2.31 -2.21 -2.10
N VAL A 15 -1.64 -3.21 -2.68
CA VAL A 15 -1.56 -3.33 -4.14
C VAL A 15 -2.95 -3.48 -4.74
N SER A 16 -3.75 -4.43 -4.24
CA SER A 16 -5.12 -4.66 -4.72
C SER A 16 -6.01 -3.41 -4.59
N PHE A 17 -5.90 -2.67 -3.48
CA PHE A 17 -6.64 -1.42 -3.29
C PHE A 17 -6.25 -0.33 -4.30
N MET A 18 -4.96 -0.24 -4.64
CA MET A 18 -4.44 0.81 -5.52
C MET A 18 -4.64 0.52 -7.01
N THR A 19 -4.47 -0.74 -7.42
CA THR A 19 -4.43 -1.15 -8.83
C THR A 19 -5.70 -1.87 -9.29
N GLY A 20 -6.42 -2.52 -8.37
CA GLY A 20 -7.47 -3.47 -8.72
C GLY A 20 -6.95 -4.73 -9.43
N ASP A 21 -5.64 -5.02 -9.35
CA ASP A 21 -5.03 -6.18 -10.00
C ASP A 21 -5.59 -7.48 -9.41
N CYS A 22 -6.43 -8.15 -10.21
CA CYS A 22 -7.11 -9.38 -9.82
C CYS A 22 -6.18 -10.60 -9.77
N ARG A 23 -4.95 -10.50 -10.29
CA ARG A 23 -3.93 -11.56 -10.21
C ARG A 23 -3.42 -11.71 -8.77
N ILE A 24 -3.49 -10.65 -7.96
CA ILE A 24 -3.20 -10.69 -6.53
C ILE A 24 -4.52 -10.96 -5.82
N ALA A 25 -4.77 -12.23 -5.49
CA ALA A 25 -6.03 -12.69 -4.92
C ALA A 25 -6.27 -12.12 -3.50
N VAL A 26 -6.97 -10.99 -3.43
CA VAL A 26 -7.41 -10.37 -2.17
C VAL A 26 -8.95 -10.45 -2.09
N PRO A 27 -9.53 -10.99 -1.00
CA PRO A 27 -10.97 -11.01 -0.79
C PRO A 27 -11.59 -9.61 -0.83
N HIS A 28 -12.80 -9.53 -1.37
CA HIS A 28 -13.56 -8.29 -1.38
C HIS A 28 -13.77 -7.75 0.05
N GLY A 29 -13.42 -6.49 0.28
CA GLY A 29 -13.52 -5.85 1.59
C GLY A 29 -12.36 -6.11 2.55
N ALA A 30 -11.28 -6.75 2.09
CA ALA A 30 -10.05 -6.85 2.87
C ALA A 30 -9.52 -5.46 3.26
N LYS A 31 -8.91 -5.37 4.44
CA LYS A 31 -8.35 -4.13 4.99
C LYS A 31 -6.90 -4.33 5.38
N VAL A 32 -6.12 -3.26 5.29
CA VAL A 32 -4.77 -3.22 5.85
C VAL A 32 -4.90 -3.25 7.37
N LEU A 33 -4.35 -4.29 7.98
CA LEU A 33 -4.33 -4.48 9.44
C LEU A 33 -3.12 -3.80 10.09
N ASN A 34 -2.02 -3.70 9.34
CA ASN A 34 -0.77 -3.10 9.79
C ASN A 34 -0.06 -2.42 8.62
N TRP A 35 -0.12 -1.09 8.59
CA TRP A 35 0.54 -0.28 7.57
C TRP A 35 2.06 -0.32 7.63
N GLY A 36 2.64 -0.53 8.82
CA GLY A 36 4.08 -0.76 8.97
C GLY A 36 4.53 -2.06 8.29
N ALA A 37 3.71 -3.11 8.37
CA ALA A 37 3.95 -4.36 7.66
C ALA A 37 3.82 -4.19 6.14
N ALA A 38 2.80 -3.46 5.65
CA ALA A 38 2.69 -3.14 4.22
C ALA A 38 3.94 -2.39 3.70
N ARG A 39 4.39 -1.39 4.45
CA ARG A 39 5.61 -0.63 4.15
C ARG A 39 6.85 -1.52 4.09
N ALA A 40 7.01 -2.41 5.05
CA ALA A 40 8.12 -3.35 5.08
C ALA A 40 8.05 -4.33 3.89
N GLY A 41 6.87 -4.84 3.53
CA GLY A 41 6.73 -5.72 2.37
C GLY A 41 7.09 -5.05 1.04
N PHE A 42 6.77 -3.76 0.84
CA PHE A 42 7.27 -3.05 -0.34
C PHE A 42 8.80 -2.90 -0.36
N ARG A 43 9.45 -2.80 0.80
CA ARG A 43 10.92 -2.84 0.86
C ARG A 43 11.46 -4.23 0.52
N GLU A 44 10.80 -5.29 1.00
CA GLU A 44 11.13 -6.67 0.63
C GLU A 44 10.95 -6.95 -0.87
N MET A 45 10.01 -6.26 -1.54
CA MET A 45 9.85 -6.30 -3.00
C MET A 45 10.91 -5.47 -3.75
N GLY A 46 11.79 -4.74 -3.05
CA GLY A 46 12.76 -3.83 -3.69
C GLY A 46 12.12 -2.55 -4.25
N LEU A 47 10.96 -2.14 -3.70
CA LEU A 47 10.18 -0.98 -4.15
C LEU A 47 10.14 0.10 -3.03
N PRO A 48 11.27 0.77 -2.72
CA PRO A 48 11.35 1.73 -1.63
C PRO A 48 10.44 2.95 -1.82
N ASP A 49 10.19 3.35 -3.07
CA ASP A 49 9.29 4.47 -3.38
C ASP A 49 7.84 4.15 -2.97
N LEU A 50 7.41 2.88 -3.12
CA LEU A 50 6.10 2.44 -2.66
C LEU A 50 6.02 2.30 -1.15
N ALA A 51 7.13 1.92 -0.51
CA ALA A 51 7.23 1.96 0.95
C ALA A 51 7.10 3.40 1.49
N GLU A 52 7.60 4.39 0.75
CA GLU A 52 7.44 5.81 1.09
C GLU A 52 6.03 6.32 0.80
N PHE A 53 5.43 5.91 -0.33
CA PHE A 53 4.01 6.12 -0.60
C PHE A 53 3.14 5.65 0.57
N VAL A 54 3.33 4.42 1.08
CA VAL A 54 2.55 3.90 2.20
C VAL A 54 2.67 4.81 3.43
N ARG A 55 3.87 5.31 3.73
CA ARG A 55 4.09 6.23 4.85
C ARG A 55 3.30 7.52 4.67
N LEU A 56 3.42 8.16 3.50
CA LEU A 56 2.75 9.44 3.21
C LEU A 56 1.23 9.29 3.17
N PHE A 57 0.75 8.20 2.57
CA PHE A 57 -0.67 7.91 2.46
C PHE A 57 -1.32 7.72 3.84
N VAL A 58 -0.68 6.99 4.76
CA VAL A 58 -1.16 6.82 6.13
C VAL A 58 -1.20 8.15 6.89
N LEU A 59 -0.16 8.98 6.73
CA LEU A 59 -0.14 10.30 7.36
C LEU A 59 -1.29 11.18 6.86
N GLU A 60 -1.57 11.15 5.56
CA GLU A 60 -2.67 11.92 4.99
C GLU A 60 -4.04 11.37 5.44
N LEU A 61 -4.21 10.04 5.53
CA LEU A 61 -5.43 9.45 6.07
C LEU A 61 -5.65 9.80 7.55
N ALA A 62 -4.57 9.79 8.36
CA ALA A 62 -4.64 10.20 9.76
C ALA A 62 -5.00 11.68 9.89
N TYR A 63 -4.34 12.54 9.11
CA TYR A 63 -4.66 13.97 9.04
C TYR A 63 -6.14 14.19 8.71
N ARG A 64 -6.70 13.45 7.75
CA ARG A 64 -8.13 13.53 7.41
C ARG A 64 -9.06 13.06 8.50
N ALA A 65 -8.68 12.03 9.25
CA ALA A 65 -9.48 11.56 10.37
C ALA A 65 -9.56 12.62 11.50
N ASP A 66 -8.49 13.40 11.65
CA ASP A 66 -8.40 14.49 12.62
C ASP A 66 -8.99 15.81 12.10
N LEU A 67 -9.21 15.94 10.78
CA LEU A 67 -9.81 17.14 10.19
C LEU A 67 -11.24 17.33 10.67
N ASN A 68 -11.52 18.53 11.18
CA ASN A 68 -12.89 18.97 11.41
C ASN A 68 -13.61 19.11 10.05
N GLY A 69 -14.69 18.36 9.84
CA GLY A 69 -15.46 18.34 8.58
C GLY A 69 -16.04 19.68 8.14
N ARG A 70 -15.92 20.74 8.96
CA ARG A 70 -16.30 22.11 8.61
C ARG A 70 -15.23 22.88 7.84
N ASP A 71 -13.98 22.42 7.86
CA ASP A 71 -12.89 23.04 7.11
C ASP A 71 -12.83 22.48 5.68
N ARG A 72 -13.58 23.12 4.77
CA ARG A 72 -13.70 22.66 3.37
C ARG A 72 -12.39 22.81 2.59
N GLU A 73 -11.59 23.83 2.89
CA GLU A 73 -10.33 24.07 2.20
C GLU A 73 -9.30 23.00 2.57
N ALA A 74 -9.13 22.72 3.87
CA ALA A 74 -8.23 21.66 4.33
C ALA A 74 -8.65 20.28 3.81
N ASN A 75 -9.95 20.01 3.78
CA ASN A 75 -10.50 18.77 3.20
C ASN A 75 -10.15 18.63 1.71
N SER A 76 -10.28 19.71 0.95
CA SER A 76 -10.01 19.73 -0.50
C SER A 76 -8.52 19.59 -0.79
N ALA A 77 -7.68 20.33 -0.08
CA ALA A 77 -6.22 20.23 -0.19
C ALA A 77 -5.72 18.81 0.13
N SER A 78 -6.32 18.19 1.14
CA SER A 78 -6.02 16.80 1.49
C SER A 78 -6.41 15.80 0.39
N LEU A 79 -7.59 15.97 -0.23
CA LEU A 79 -7.99 15.12 -1.36
C LEU A 79 -7.02 15.26 -2.55
N LEU A 80 -6.52 16.46 -2.82
CA LEU A 80 -5.52 16.68 -3.86
C LEU A 80 -4.22 15.96 -3.55
N ARG A 81 -3.71 16.03 -2.31
CA ARG A 81 -2.51 15.28 -1.91
C ARG A 81 -2.70 13.76 -2.02
N ILE A 82 -3.89 13.25 -1.70
CA ILE A 82 -4.21 11.82 -1.94
C ILE A 82 -4.18 11.50 -3.44
N ALA A 83 -4.71 12.37 -4.30
CA ALA A 83 -4.68 12.18 -5.74
C ALA A 83 -3.24 12.16 -6.28
N ASP A 84 -2.38 13.07 -5.81
CA ASP A 84 -0.97 13.13 -6.19
C ASP A 84 -0.20 11.87 -5.74
N LEU A 85 -0.48 11.40 -4.52
CA LEU A 85 0.08 10.14 -4.01
C LEU A 85 -0.37 8.95 -4.88
N LYS A 86 -1.64 8.91 -5.28
CA LYS A 86 -2.15 7.86 -6.19
C LYS A 86 -1.48 7.91 -7.55
N GLN A 87 -1.28 9.10 -8.12
CA GLN A 87 -0.58 9.25 -9.38
C GLN A 87 0.88 8.79 -9.28
N SER A 88 1.54 9.08 -8.16
CA SER A 88 2.89 8.62 -7.86
C SER A 88 2.95 7.08 -7.81
N PHE A 89 1.97 6.43 -7.17
CA PHE A 89 1.85 4.97 -7.16
C PHE A 89 1.69 4.41 -8.58
N GLN A 90 0.80 4.98 -9.39
CA GLN A 90 0.54 4.53 -10.76
C GLN A 90 1.78 4.65 -11.67
N SER A 91 2.65 5.62 -11.40
CA SER A 91 3.91 5.76 -12.14
C SER A 91 4.89 4.60 -11.93
N VAL A 92 4.82 3.94 -10.76
CA VAL A 92 5.59 2.73 -10.44
C VAL A 92 4.87 1.50 -10.99
N GLU A 93 3.55 1.43 -10.83
CA GLU A 93 2.70 0.38 -11.42
C GLU A 93 2.96 0.20 -12.92
N ALA A 94 3.09 1.30 -13.66
CA ALA A 94 3.37 1.27 -15.10
C ALA A 94 4.71 0.64 -15.48
N LYS A 95 5.62 0.43 -14.52
CA LYS A 95 6.99 -0.06 -14.72
C LYS A 95 7.26 -1.41 -14.06
N VAL A 96 6.37 -1.87 -13.19
CA VAL A 96 6.59 -3.01 -12.31
C VAL A 96 5.47 -4.02 -12.50
N ASP A 97 5.81 -5.27 -12.79
CA ASP A 97 4.85 -6.37 -12.74
C ASP A 97 4.64 -6.80 -11.28
N PHE A 98 3.63 -6.24 -10.64
CA PHE A 98 3.35 -6.49 -9.22
C PHE A 98 3.09 -7.94 -8.91
N ALA A 99 2.41 -8.68 -9.79
CA ALA A 99 2.15 -10.10 -9.57
C ALA A 99 3.48 -10.88 -9.46
N TYR A 100 4.40 -10.62 -10.39
CA TYR A 100 5.73 -11.23 -10.39
C TYR A 100 6.55 -10.87 -9.14
N GLU A 101 6.67 -9.58 -8.80
CA GLU A 101 7.45 -9.16 -7.64
C GLU A 101 6.83 -9.64 -6.31
N PHE A 102 5.50 -9.75 -6.27
CA PHE A 102 4.80 -10.28 -5.12
C PHE A 102 5.07 -11.78 -4.93
N ASP A 103 4.97 -12.58 -5.99
CA ASP A 103 5.29 -14.01 -5.96
C ASP A 103 6.75 -14.25 -5.55
N ARG A 104 7.69 -13.43 -6.04
CA ARG A 104 9.08 -13.48 -5.61
C ARG A 104 9.27 -13.17 -4.13
N MET A 105 8.56 -12.17 -3.60
CA MET A 105 8.59 -11.85 -2.18
C MET A 105 8.06 -13.04 -1.35
N VAL A 106 6.93 -13.62 -1.75
CA VAL A 106 6.32 -14.78 -1.10
C VAL A 106 7.30 -15.95 -1.07
N ALA A 107 7.88 -16.32 -2.22
CA ALA A 107 8.86 -17.41 -2.30
C ALA A 107 10.05 -17.21 -1.33
N ARG A 108 10.69 -16.04 -1.35
CA ARG A 108 11.82 -15.73 -0.45
C ARG A 108 11.44 -15.83 1.03
N LEU A 109 10.27 -15.31 1.41
CA LEU A 109 9.82 -15.31 2.80
C LEU A 109 9.41 -16.70 3.31
N HIS A 110 9.04 -17.62 2.40
CA HIS A 110 8.78 -19.02 2.75
C HIS A 110 10.04 -19.88 2.77
N GLU A 111 11.05 -19.58 1.96
CA GLU A 111 12.37 -20.24 2.00
C GLU A 111 13.18 -19.92 3.27
N LEU A 112 12.85 -18.82 3.95
CA LEU A 112 13.48 -18.39 5.21
C LEU A 112 12.83 -18.99 6.48
N ARG A 113 11.82 -19.87 6.34
CA ARG A 113 11.17 -20.59 7.45
C ARG A 113 11.68 -22.02 7.58
#